data_AF-N4WW22-F1
#
_entry.id   AF-N4WW22-F1
#
_cell.length_a   1.000
_cell.length_b   1.000
_cell.length_c   1.000
_cell.angle_alpha   90.00
_cell.angle_beta   90.00
_cell.angle_gamma   90.00
#
_symmetry.space_group_name_H-M   'P 1'
#
loop_
_entity.id
_entity.type
_entity.pdbx_description
1 polymer ?
#
loop_
_entity_poly.entity_id
_entity_poly.type
_entity_poly.pdbx_seq_one_letter_code
_entity_poly.pdbx_strand_id
1 'polypeptide(L)'
;MSESDDADVCRCVLALTAVLYRPVTVAELVLLTEQLANFADESVREIISLCGSFLTLRDDTVYFVHQSAKDFLVTNASDKVFPDGIEHVHQDIFAKSLAVLHKTLRRDIYNLQAPGYPIQDIKPPVPNPLDPLFYSCVYWVDHFCDSKHKTLSHSATTQENTKAIDTFLRQRYLYWLEALSLYRSMAKGVVSMTRLWDLVQVWLIRLHLYTTFTV
;
A
#
# COMPACT_ATOMS: atom_id res chain seq x y z
N MET A 1 -19.07 21.22 0.09
CA MET A 1 -19.19 19.79 -0.23
C MET A 1 -20.62 19.39 0.12
N SER A 2 -21.25 18.54 -0.68
CA SER A 2 -22.60 18.05 -0.39
C SER A 2 -22.54 16.88 0.61
N GLU A 3 -23.61 16.61 1.35
CA GLU A 3 -23.66 15.47 2.29
C GLU A 3 -23.35 14.11 1.62
N SER A 4 -23.59 14.00 0.30
CA SER A 4 -23.25 12.82 -0.50
C SER A 4 -21.74 12.66 -0.70
N ASP A 5 -21.01 13.77 -0.86
CA ASP A 5 -19.56 13.74 -1.07
C ASP A 5 -18.84 13.30 0.21
N ASP A 6 -19.30 13.78 1.37
CA ASP A 6 -18.70 13.46 2.66
C ASP A 6 -18.91 11.97 3.02
N ALA A 7 -20.08 11.41 2.70
CA ALA A 7 -20.39 10.00 2.94
C ALA A 7 -19.50 9.06 2.10
N ASP A 8 -19.22 9.41 0.85
CA ASP A 8 -18.38 8.59 -0.02
C ASP A 8 -16.90 8.65 0.39
N VAL A 9 -16.41 9.82 0.83
CA VAL A 9 -15.04 9.93 1.34
C VAL A 9 -14.89 9.23 2.70
N CYS A 10 -15.89 9.28 3.58
CA CYS A 10 -15.92 8.49 4.82
C CYS A 10 -15.83 6.99 4.51
N ARG A 11 -16.63 6.51 3.54
CA ARG A 11 -16.61 5.12 3.08
C ARG A 11 -15.22 4.75 2.55
N CYS A 12 -14.59 5.61 1.77
CA CYS A 12 -13.21 5.42 1.29
C CYS A 12 -12.23 5.25 2.45
N VAL A 13 -12.25 6.14 3.45
CA VAL A 13 -11.38 6.07 4.64
C VAL A 13 -11.60 4.77 5.42
N LEU A 14 -12.86 4.36 5.62
CA LEU A 14 -13.20 3.11 6.28
C LEU A 14 -12.72 1.88 5.50
N ALA A 15 -12.90 1.88 4.17
CA ALA A 15 -12.46 0.79 3.29
C ALA A 15 -10.95 0.65 3.30
N LEU A 16 -10.21 1.77 3.15
CA LEU A 16 -8.75 1.78 3.20
C LEU A 16 -8.27 1.23 4.54
N THR A 17 -8.67 1.85 5.66
CA THR A 17 -8.21 1.47 7.00
C THR A 17 -8.50 0.01 7.32
N ALA A 18 -9.64 -0.53 6.88
CA ALA A 18 -10.03 -1.92 7.08
C ALA A 18 -9.12 -2.94 6.37
N VAL A 19 -8.41 -2.55 5.31
CA VAL A 19 -7.46 -3.45 4.61
C VAL A 19 -6.00 -3.22 4.98
N LEU A 20 -5.69 -2.21 5.81
CA LEU A 20 -4.31 -1.95 6.21
C LEU A 20 -3.79 -2.99 7.20
N TYR A 21 -2.51 -3.31 7.07
CA TYR A 21 -1.82 -4.29 7.92
C TYR A 21 -1.35 -3.71 9.25
N ARG A 22 -1.39 -2.38 9.40
CA ARG A 22 -1.14 -1.66 10.65
C ARG A 22 -1.89 -0.32 10.68
N PRO A 23 -2.06 0.30 11.86
CA PRO A 23 -2.41 1.72 11.97
C PRO A 23 -1.44 2.59 11.16
N VAL A 24 -1.93 3.66 10.53
CA VAL A 24 -1.16 4.56 9.66
C VAL A 24 -1.33 6.01 10.06
N THR A 25 -0.34 6.86 9.77
CA THR A 25 -0.50 8.30 9.95
C THR A 25 -1.47 8.88 8.91
N VAL A 26 -2.00 10.08 9.14
CA VAL A 26 -2.82 10.79 8.14
C VAL A 26 -2.02 10.99 6.85
N ALA A 27 -0.74 11.39 6.97
CA ALA A 27 0.14 11.59 5.83
C ALA A 27 0.37 10.29 5.01
N GLU A 28 0.49 9.14 5.68
CA GLU A 28 0.55 7.85 5.01
C GLU A 28 -0.78 7.53 4.32
N LEU A 29 -1.91 7.68 5.03
CA LEU A 29 -3.24 7.36 4.49
C LEU A 29 -3.55 8.13 3.20
N VAL A 30 -3.23 9.43 3.16
CA VAL A 30 -3.41 10.30 1.98
C VAL A 30 -2.60 9.78 0.79
N LEU A 31 -1.41 9.22 1.02
CA LEU A 31 -0.58 8.67 -0.04
C LEU A 31 -1.07 7.32 -0.58
N LEU A 32 -2.03 6.64 0.06
CA LEU A 32 -2.50 5.32 -0.37
C LEU A 32 -3.65 5.36 -1.37
N THR A 33 -4.25 6.52 -1.62
CA THR A 33 -5.37 6.65 -2.57
C THR A 33 -5.36 7.99 -3.32
N GLU A 34 -5.87 8.00 -4.55
CA GLU A 34 -6.11 9.26 -5.28
C GLU A 34 -7.30 10.04 -4.70
N GLN A 35 -8.26 9.36 -4.05
CA GLN A 35 -9.46 10.01 -3.53
C GLN A 35 -9.15 11.03 -2.44
N LEU A 36 -8.05 10.83 -1.70
CA LEU A 36 -7.59 11.75 -0.65
C LEU A 36 -6.48 12.69 -1.13
N ALA A 37 -5.92 12.51 -2.33
CA ALA A 37 -4.71 13.22 -2.77
C ALA A 37 -4.89 14.75 -2.88
N ASN A 38 -6.13 15.22 -3.07
CA ASN A 38 -6.45 16.66 -3.16
C ASN A 38 -6.96 17.26 -1.84
N PHE A 39 -7.09 16.43 -0.79
CA PHE A 39 -7.52 16.91 0.52
C PHE A 39 -6.32 17.41 1.31
N ALA A 40 -6.48 18.53 1.98
CA ALA A 40 -5.53 18.92 3.01
C ALA A 40 -5.64 17.95 4.19
N ASP A 41 -4.53 17.69 4.89
CA ASP A 41 -4.53 16.76 6.02
C ASP A 41 -5.59 17.10 7.08
N GLU A 42 -5.86 18.40 7.32
CA GLU A 42 -6.93 18.84 8.23
C GLU A 42 -8.32 18.36 7.81
N SER A 43 -8.63 18.39 6.51
CA SER A 43 -9.89 17.87 5.98
C SER A 43 -9.97 16.36 6.17
N VAL A 44 -8.85 15.64 6.01
CA VAL A 44 -8.80 14.19 6.25
C VAL A 44 -9.00 13.87 7.73
N ARG A 45 -8.45 14.68 8.64
CA ARG A 45 -8.70 14.57 10.10
C ARG A 45 -10.18 14.76 10.43
N GLU A 46 -10.82 15.75 9.82
CA GLU A 46 -12.27 15.98 9.97
C GLU A 46 -13.08 14.77 9.49
N ILE A 47 -12.77 14.22 8.31
CA ILE A 47 -13.42 13.01 7.79
C ILE A 47 -13.22 11.80 8.74
N ILE A 48 -12.01 11.61 9.27
CA ILE A 48 -11.73 10.55 10.24
C ILE A 48 -12.57 10.74 11.50
N SER A 49 -12.80 11.99 11.94
CA SER A 49 -13.64 12.29 13.09
C SER A 49 -15.12 11.95 12.86
N LEU A 50 -15.63 12.12 11.63
CA LEU A 50 -16.98 11.67 11.23
C LEU A 50 -17.10 10.15 11.28
N CYS A 51 -15.99 9.43 11.08
CA CYS A 51 -15.89 7.98 11.23
C CYS A 51 -15.68 7.51 12.68
N GLY A 52 -15.90 8.38 13.68
CA GLY A 52 -15.52 8.17 15.09
C GLY A 52 -16.12 6.94 15.80
N SER A 53 -17.17 6.33 15.24
CA SER A 53 -17.72 5.06 15.73
C SER A 53 -16.84 3.85 15.39
N PHE A 54 -16.03 3.96 14.34
CA PHE A 54 -15.12 2.92 13.88
C PHE A 54 -13.67 3.28 14.13
N LEU A 55 -13.32 4.55 13.94
CA LEU A 55 -11.94 5.04 13.93
C LEU A 55 -11.66 6.04 15.05
N THR A 56 -10.39 6.13 15.44
CA THR A 56 -9.89 7.12 16.39
C THR A 56 -8.51 7.62 15.94
N LEU A 57 -8.21 8.89 16.21
CA LEU A 57 -6.94 9.52 15.89
C LEU A 57 -6.12 9.70 17.18
N ARG A 58 -4.87 9.22 17.18
CA ARG A 58 -3.92 9.41 18.29
C ARG A 58 -2.55 9.73 17.72
N ASP A 59 -1.95 10.85 18.12
CA ASP A 59 -0.66 11.31 17.61
C ASP A 59 -0.59 11.27 16.08
N ASP A 60 -1.64 11.79 15.43
CA ASP A 60 -1.83 11.79 13.97
C ASP A 60 -1.90 10.41 13.30
N THR A 61 -2.03 9.34 14.09
CA THR A 61 -2.17 7.95 13.64
C THR A 61 -3.61 7.47 13.78
N VAL A 62 -4.11 6.85 12.72
CA VAL A 62 -5.48 6.34 12.59
C VAL A 62 -5.54 4.90 13.09
N TYR A 63 -6.41 4.66 14.07
CA TYR A 63 -6.66 3.35 14.66
C TYR A 63 -8.14 2.99 14.55
N PHE A 64 -8.45 1.69 14.56
CA PHE A 64 -9.78 1.25 14.91
C PHE A 64 -10.02 1.44 16.41
N VAL A 65 -11.24 1.85 16.77
CA VAL A 65 -11.67 1.93 18.18
C VAL A 65 -11.60 0.54 18.84
N HIS A 66 -11.97 -0.51 18.10
CA HIS A 66 -11.85 -1.89 18.53
C HIS A 66 -11.70 -2.84 17.34
N GLN A 67 -11.07 -4.00 17.53
CA GLN A 67 -10.89 -5.01 16.47
C GLN A 67 -12.24 -5.47 15.89
N SER A 68 -13.28 -5.59 16.72
CA SER A 68 -14.63 -5.96 16.25
C SER A 68 -15.25 -4.94 15.29
N ALA A 69 -14.83 -3.67 15.35
CA ALA A 69 -15.29 -2.65 14.41
C ALA A 69 -14.72 -2.93 13.01
N LYS A 70 -13.43 -3.27 12.92
CA LYS A 70 -12.79 -3.74 11.68
C LYS A 70 -13.47 -5.00 11.17
N ASP A 71 -13.68 -5.99 12.04
CA ASP A 71 -14.29 -7.26 11.66
C ASP A 71 -15.73 -7.07 11.13
N PHE A 72 -16.51 -6.18 11.74
CA PHE A 72 -17.85 -5.83 11.27
C PHE A 72 -17.81 -5.21 9.86
N LEU A 73 -16.88 -4.31 9.56
CA LEU A 73 -16.76 -3.72 8.21
C LEU A 73 -16.40 -4.77 7.15
N VAL A 74 -15.50 -5.69 7.49
CA VAL A 74 -15.01 -6.73 6.57
C VAL A 74 -16.01 -7.87 6.37
N THR A 75 -16.87 -8.15 7.35
CA THR A 75 -17.80 -9.30 7.30
C THR A 75 -19.25 -8.88 7.11
N ASN A 76 -19.80 -8.09 8.03
CA ASN A 76 -21.22 -7.74 8.06
C ASN A 76 -21.59 -6.59 7.13
N ALA A 77 -20.67 -5.63 6.93
CA ALA A 77 -20.89 -4.46 6.08
C ALA A 77 -20.06 -4.48 4.79
N SER A 78 -19.52 -5.64 4.41
CA SER A 78 -18.59 -5.78 3.28
C SER A 78 -19.14 -5.17 2.00
N ASP A 79 -20.38 -5.51 1.62
CA ASP A 79 -20.98 -5.03 0.36
C ASP A 79 -21.20 -3.51 0.32
N LYS A 80 -21.26 -2.85 1.49
CA LYS A 80 -21.45 -1.40 1.59
C LYS A 80 -20.14 -0.63 1.58
N VAL A 81 -19.11 -1.21 2.18
CA VAL A 81 -17.77 -0.60 2.33
C VAL A 81 -16.91 -0.92 1.11
N PHE A 82 -17.10 -2.10 0.52
CA PHE A 82 -16.32 -2.64 -0.60
C PHE A 82 -17.26 -3.02 -1.76
N PRO A 83 -17.93 -2.05 -2.42
CA PRO A 83 -18.88 -2.34 -3.50
C PRO A 83 -18.23 -3.11 -4.66
N ASP A 84 -16.95 -2.83 -4.96
CA ASP A 84 -16.16 -3.51 -6.00
C ASP A 84 -15.30 -4.67 -5.45
N GLY A 85 -15.51 -5.04 -4.19
CA GLY A 85 -14.75 -6.06 -3.48
C GLY A 85 -13.49 -5.56 -2.78
N ILE A 86 -13.08 -6.27 -1.74
CA ILE A 86 -11.89 -5.96 -0.93
C ILE A 86 -10.62 -5.98 -1.79
N GLU A 87 -10.55 -6.90 -2.74
CA GLU A 87 -9.43 -7.06 -3.66
C GLU A 87 -9.18 -5.80 -4.50
N HIS A 88 -10.23 -5.04 -4.83
CA HIS A 88 -10.12 -3.77 -5.55
C HIS A 88 -9.39 -2.70 -4.71
N VAL A 89 -9.71 -2.61 -3.41
CA VAL A 89 -9.02 -1.67 -2.50
C VAL A 89 -7.54 -2.04 -2.35
N HIS A 90 -7.22 -3.33 -2.23
CA HIS A 90 -5.81 -3.78 -2.25
C HIS A 90 -5.12 -3.41 -3.57
N GLN A 91 -5.79 -3.55 -4.71
CA GLN A 91 -5.26 -3.18 -6.02
C GLN A 91 -4.95 -1.68 -6.12
N ASP A 92 -5.85 -0.82 -5.63
CA ASP A 92 -5.67 0.63 -5.64
C ASP A 92 -4.50 1.06 -4.76
N ILE A 93 -4.42 0.52 -3.54
CA ILE A 93 -3.30 0.80 -2.62
C ILE A 93 -1.98 0.33 -3.24
N PHE A 94 -1.94 -0.85 -3.86
CA PHE A 94 -0.76 -1.33 -4.58
C PHE A 94 -0.33 -0.35 -5.68
N ALA A 95 -1.25 0.02 -6.58
CA ALA A 95 -0.96 0.86 -7.72
C ALA A 95 -0.44 2.24 -7.27
N LYS A 96 -1.12 2.84 -6.29
CA LYS A 96 -0.73 4.14 -5.72
C LYS A 96 0.60 4.06 -4.99
N SER A 97 0.82 3.01 -4.18
CA SER A 97 2.10 2.78 -3.49
C SER A 97 3.26 2.72 -4.47
N LEU A 98 3.12 1.93 -5.54
CA LEU A 98 4.17 1.76 -6.53
C LEU A 98 4.45 3.07 -7.28
N ALA A 99 3.42 3.83 -7.66
CA ALA A 99 3.55 5.12 -8.32
C ALA A 99 4.30 6.15 -7.46
N VAL A 100 3.93 6.26 -6.18
CA VAL A 100 4.56 7.19 -5.24
C VAL A 100 6.02 6.80 -4.96
N LEU A 101 6.30 5.52 -4.73
CA LEU A 101 7.67 5.05 -4.55
C LEU A 101 8.52 5.29 -5.80
N HIS A 102 7.96 5.04 -7.00
CA HIS A 102 8.69 5.26 -8.25
C HIS A 102 9.06 6.73 -8.46
N LYS A 103 8.15 7.64 -8.10
CA LYS A 103 8.35 9.09 -8.19
C LYS A 103 9.37 9.61 -7.18
N THR A 104 9.32 9.11 -5.94
CA THR A 104 10.05 9.73 -4.82
C THR A 104 11.40 9.06 -4.51
N LEU A 105 11.50 7.75 -4.67
CA LEU A 105 12.75 7.04 -4.38
C LEU A 105 13.84 7.43 -5.37
N ARG A 106 14.98 7.84 -4.81
CA ARG A 106 16.18 8.21 -5.54
C ARG A 106 17.40 7.67 -4.79
N ARG A 107 18.51 7.53 -5.52
CA ARG A 107 19.79 7.18 -4.92
C ARG A 107 20.16 8.17 -3.82
N ASP A 108 20.66 7.64 -2.71
CA ASP A 108 21.20 8.43 -1.61
C ASP A 108 20.16 9.42 -1.05
N ILE A 109 19.00 8.89 -0.67
CA ILE A 109 17.83 9.71 -0.32
C ILE A 109 18.07 10.56 0.95
N TYR A 110 18.97 10.11 1.83
CA TYR A 110 19.42 10.85 3.01
C TYR A 110 20.71 11.64 2.78
N ASN A 111 21.26 11.64 1.56
CA ASN A 111 22.49 12.35 1.20
C ASN A 111 23.67 12.01 2.14
N LEU A 112 23.88 10.72 2.39
CA LEU A 112 24.95 10.16 3.22
C LEU A 112 26.30 10.19 2.49
N GLN A 113 26.31 10.32 1.16
CA GLN A 113 27.47 10.44 0.26
C GLN A 113 28.40 9.21 0.20
N ALA A 114 28.59 8.49 1.31
CA ALA A 114 29.49 7.35 1.41
C ALA A 114 28.72 6.02 1.40
N PRO A 115 29.07 5.08 0.50
CA PRO A 115 28.53 3.72 0.58
C PRO A 115 29.04 3.01 1.85
N GLY A 116 28.18 2.21 2.48
CA GLY A 116 28.54 1.46 3.69
C GLY A 116 28.52 2.26 4.99
N TYR A 117 27.92 3.45 5.00
CA TYR A 117 27.70 4.22 6.22
C TYR A 117 26.96 3.37 7.26
N PRO A 118 27.44 3.23 8.50
CA PRO A 118 26.81 2.37 9.49
C PRO A 118 25.38 2.81 9.80
N ILE A 119 24.42 1.91 9.64
CA ILE A 119 23.00 2.18 9.88
C ILE A 119 22.70 2.68 11.31
N GLN A 120 23.55 2.33 12.27
CA GLN A 120 23.43 2.72 13.66
C GLN A 120 23.69 4.22 13.88
N ASP A 121 24.48 4.83 12.99
CA ASP A 121 24.93 6.22 13.10
C ASP A 121 24.09 7.19 12.25
N ILE A 122 23.17 6.66 11.44
CA ILE A 122 22.31 7.45 10.56
C ILE A 122 21.29 8.23 11.38
N LYS A 123 21.24 9.54 11.17
CA LYS A 123 20.18 10.43 11.67
C LYS A 123 19.25 10.82 10.52
N PRO A 124 17.94 10.58 10.62
CA PRO A 124 17.00 11.04 9.61
C PRO A 124 17.08 12.55 9.42
N PRO A 125 17.06 13.07 8.18
CA PRO A 125 16.99 14.50 7.92
C PRO A 125 15.64 15.07 8.40
N VAL A 126 15.58 16.39 8.60
CA VAL A 126 14.35 17.11 8.97
C VAL A 126 14.02 18.14 7.88
N PRO A 127 12.87 18.04 7.19
CA PRO A 127 11.88 16.95 7.26
C PRO A 127 12.43 15.63 6.69
N ASN A 128 11.92 14.51 7.19
CA ASN A 128 12.34 13.19 6.71
C ASN A 128 11.55 12.84 5.43
N PRO A 129 12.20 12.73 4.25
CA PRO A 129 11.50 12.44 2.99
C PRO A 129 10.90 11.03 2.95
N LEU A 130 11.29 10.17 3.89
CA LEU A 130 10.83 8.79 3.99
C LEU A 130 9.60 8.64 4.90
N ASP A 131 9.35 9.51 5.87
CA ASP A 131 8.26 9.31 6.86
C ASP A 131 6.90 8.92 6.25
N PRO A 132 6.37 9.64 5.24
CA PRO A 132 5.06 9.30 4.68
C PRO A 132 5.12 8.10 3.71
N LEU A 133 6.32 7.68 3.28
CA LEU A 133 6.51 6.54 2.37
C LEU A 133 6.62 5.20 3.08
N PHE A 134 6.73 5.18 4.41
CA PHE A 134 7.04 3.95 5.15
C PHE A 134 6.05 2.85 4.81
N TYR A 135 4.74 3.12 4.94
CA TYR A 135 3.71 2.11 4.69
C TYR A 135 3.82 1.53 3.27
N SER A 136 3.83 2.40 2.26
CA SER A 136 3.95 2.01 0.86
C SER A 136 5.23 1.20 0.60
N CYS A 137 6.35 1.61 1.18
CA CYS A 137 7.65 0.95 1.03
C CYS A 137 7.62 -0.50 1.56
N VAL A 138 6.93 -0.73 2.67
CA VAL A 138 6.90 -2.04 3.35
C VAL A 138 5.82 -2.95 2.77
N TYR A 139 4.65 -2.44 2.39
CA TYR A 139 3.45 -3.26 2.18
C TYR A 139 2.93 -3.33 0.73
N TRP A 140 3.58 -2.68 -0.24
CA TRP A 140 3.09 -2.68 -1.62
C TRP A 140 2.97 -4.09 -2.22
N VAL A 141 3.89 -5.01 -1.88
CA VAL A 141 3.83 -6.41 -2.36
C VAL A 141 2.69 -7.17 -1.70
N ASP A 142 2.45 -6.95 -0.40
CA ASP A 142 1.36 -7.61 0.32
C ASP A 142 0.02 -7.21 -0.32
N HIS A 143 -0.20 -5.92 -0.59
CA HIS A 143 -1.38 -5.45 -1.31
C HIS A 143 -1.47 -6.01 -2.75
N PHE A 144 -0.36 -6.14 -3.48
CA PHE A 144 -0.37 -6.80 -4.78
C PHE A 144 -0.79 -8.28 -4.71
N CYS A 145 -0.31 -9.02 -3.71
CA CYS A 145 -0.67 -10.42 -3.54
C CYS A 145 -2.17 -10.57 -3.24
N ASP A 146 -2.66 -9.76 -2.31
CA ASP A 146 -4.03 -9.86 -1.80
C ASP A 146 -5.05 -9.36 -2.84
N SER A 147 -4.64 -8.50 -3.78
CA SER A 147 -5.47 -8.11 -4.92
C SER A 147 -5.68 -9.24 -5.96
N LYS A 148 -4.90 -10.32 -5.90
CA LYS A 148 -4.96 -11.44 -6.85
C LYS A 148 -5.68 -12.69 -6.32
N HIS A 149 -6.15 -12.67 -5.08
CA HIS A 149 -6.66 -13.86 -4.39
C HIS A 149 -7.93 -14.48 -5.03
N LYS A 150 -8.74 -13.71 -5.79
CA LYS A 150 -9.96 -14.22 -6.45
C LYS A 150 -9.93 -14.23 -7.98
N THR A 151 -9.03 -13.47 -8.61
CA THR A 151 -8.99 -13.26 -10.07
C THR A 151 -7.63 -13.66 -10.64
N LEU A 152 -7.38 -14.98 -10.68
CA LEU A 152 -6.30 -15.57 -11.49
C LEU A 152 -6.66 -15.65 -12.99
N SER A 153 -7.64 -14.84 -13.41
CA SER A 153 -7.94 -14.62 -14.81
C SER A 153 -6.83 -13.72 -15.39
N HIS A 154 -6.26 -14.14 -16.52
CA HIS A 154 -5.38 -13.31 -17.35
C HIS A 154 -6.18 -12.12 -17.92
N SER A 155 -6.50 -11.15 -17.06
CA SER A 155 -7.10 -9.87 -17.46
C SER A 155 -6.00 -8.87 -17.84
N ALA A 156 -6.36 -7.88 -18.67
CA ALA A 156 -5.48 -6.78 -19.07
C ALA A 156 -4.81 -6.10 -17.86
N THR A 157 -5.55 -5.96 -16.75
CA THR A 157 -5.07 -5.38 -15.49
C THR A 157 -3.87 -6.14 -14.90
N THR A 158 -3.80 -7.47 -15.05
CA THR A 158 -2.65 -8.20 -14.52
C THR A 158 -1.41 -8.04 -15.41
N GLN A 159 -1.58 -7.89 -16.71
CA GLN A 159 -0.47 -7.56 -17.60
C GLN A 159 0.09 -6.16 -17.30
N GLU A 160 -0.77 -5.18 -17.04
CA GLU A 160 -0.38 -3.83 -16.64
C GLU A 160 0.38 -3.81 -15.31
N ASN A 161 -0.14 -4.49 -14.28
CA ASN A 161 0.55 -4.62 -13.00
C ASN A 161 1.93 -5.26 -13.15
N THR A 162 2.05 -6.33 -13.96
CA THR A 162 3.32 -7.02 -14.21
C THR A 162 4.33 -6.08 -14.85
N LYS A 163 3.90 -5.28 -15.85
CA LYS A 163 4.75 -4.26 -16.48
C LYS A 163 5.17 -3.17 -15.50
N ALA A 164 4.26 -2.73 -14.63
CA ALA A 164 4.55 -1.71 -13.62
C ALA A 164 5.59 -2.22 -12.61
N ILE A 165 5.45 -3.46 -12.14
CA ILE A 165 6.40 -4.12 -11.23
C ILE A 165 7.76 -4.29 -11.90
N ASP A 166 7.82 -4.82 -13.12
CA ASP A 166 9.09 -4.96 -13.85
C ASP A 166 9.79 -3.60 -14.03
N THR A 167 9.04 -2.57 -14.41
CA THR A 167 9.57 -1.20 -14.55
C THR A 167 10.12 -0.68 -13.22
N PHE A 168 9.38 -0.86 -12.12
CA PHE A 168 9.82 -0.45 -10.79
C PHE A 168 11.09 -1.20 -10.37
N LEU A 169 11.14 -2.53 -10.51
CA LEU A 169 12.30 -3.32 -10.13
C LEU A 169 13.54 -2.93 -10.95
N ARG A 170 13.39 -2.74 -12.27
CA ARG A 170 14.52 -2.32 -13.12
C ARG A 170 15.09 -0.95 -12.76
N GLN A 171 14.24 -0.02 -12.34
CA GLN A 171 14.62 1.38 -12.21
C GLN A 171 14.80 1.87 -10.76
N ARG A 172 14.22 1.17 -9.79
CA ARG A 172 14.10 1.64 -8.39
C ARG A 172 14.44 0.57 -7.35
N TYR A 173 14.70 -0.69 -7.74
CA TYR A 173 14.94 -1.77 -6.77
C TYR A 173 16.04 -1.46 -5.75
N LEU A 174 17.18 -0.93 -6.17
CA LEU A 174 18.27 -0.58 -5.25
C LEU A 174 17.87 0.56 -4.30
N TYR A 175 17.09 1.54 -4.78
CA TYR A 175 16.62 2.67 -3.94
C TYR A 175 15.53 2.21 -2.96
N TRP A 176 14.76 1.21 -3.34
CA TRP A 176 13.81 0.55 -2.44
C TRP A 176 14.54 -0.23 -1.34
N LEU A 177 15.60 -0.98 -1.68
CA LEU A 177 16.44 -1.64 -0.67
C LEU A 177 17.17 -0.64 0.24
N GLU A 178 17.60 0.50 -0.30
CA GLU A 178 18.14 1.60 0.48
C GLU A 178 17.11 2.12 1.50
N ALA A 179 15.89 2.44 1.06
CA ALA A 179 14.82 2.89 1.94
C ALA A 179 14.47 1.85 3.01
N LEU A 180 14.30 0.57 2.63
CA LEU A 180 14.06 -0.52 3.58
C LEU A 180 15.19 -0.68 4.60
N SER A 181 16.44 -0.47 4.18
CA SER A 181 17.57 -0.44 5.09
C SER A 181 17.39 0.71 6.08
N LEU A 182 17.12 1.93 5.61
CA LEU A 182 16.93 3.10 6.48
C LEU A 182 15.78 2.91 7.49
N TYR A 183 14.71 2.22 7.10
CA TYR A 183 13.62 1.83 8.01
C TYR A 183 13.91 0.62 8.91
N ARG A 184 15.09 0.02 8.81
CA ARG A 184 15.47 -1.24 9.51
C ARG A 184 14.49 -2.39 9.21
N SER A 185 13.91 -2.37 8.01
CA SER A 185 12.86 -3.30 7.57
C SER A 185 13.33 -4.23 6.44
N MET A 186 14.64 -4.50 6.35
CA MET A 186 15.21 -5.37 5.31
C MET A 186 14.63 -6.79 5.32
N ALA A 187 14.36 -7.35 6.51
CA ALA A 187 13.71 -8.66 6.63
C ALA A 187 12.33 -8.69 5.94
N LYS A 188 11.57 -7.59 6.01
CA LYS A 188 10.30 -7.46 5.27
C LYS A 188 10.54 -7.47 3.77
N GLY A 189 11.55 -6.76 3.28
CA GLY A 189 11.94 -6.78 1.86
C GLY A 189 12.22 -8.19 1.33
N VAL A 190 12.95 -9.01 2.09
CA VAL A 190 13.22 -10.42 1.73
C VAL A 190 11.93 -11.23 1.63
N VAL A 191 11.04 -11.10 2.61
CA VAL A 191 9.72 -11.77 2.58
C VAL A 191 8.89 -11.30 1.38
N SER A 192 8.85 -9.99 1.12
CA SER A 192 8.14 -9.41 -0.02
C SER A 192 8.67 -9.98 -1.36
N MET A 193 9.99 -10.03 -1.55
CA MET A 193 10.55 -10.60 -2.78
C MET A 193 10.28 -12.10 -2.92
N THR A 194 10.24 -12.83 -1.80
CA THR A 194 9.86 -14.26 -1.80
C THR A 194 8.40 -14.43 -2.23
N ARG A 195 7.47 -13.66 -1.66
CA ARG A 195 6.05 -13.67 -2.05
C ARG A 195 5.86 -13.34 -3.53
N LEU A 196 6.58 -12.35 -4.04
CA LEU A 196 6.53 -11.97 -5.44
C LEU A 196 7.07 -13.08 -6.36
N TRP A 197 8.16 -13.73 -5.96
CA TRP A 197 8.73 -14.88 -6.67
C TRP A 197 7.75 -16.05 -6.74
N ASP A 198 7.12 -16.41 -5.61
CA ASP A 198 6.14 -17.50 -5.55
C ASP A 198 4.95 -17.25 -6.48
N LEU A 199 4.47 -16.00 -6.55
CA LEU A 199 3.47 -15.61 -7.52
C LEU A 199 3.96 -15.84 -8.94
N VAL A 200 5.14 -15.36 -9.33
CA VAL A 200 5.66 -15.57 -10.69
C VAL A 200 5.76 -17.06 -11.03
N GLN A 201 6.20 -17.91 -10.09
CA GLN A 201 6.27 -19.36 -10.30
C GLN A 201 4.90 -19.99 -10.56
N VAL A 202 3.88 -19.62 -9.77
CA VAL A 202 2.50 -20.11 -9.98
C VAL A 202 1.99 -19.72 -11.37
N TRP A 203 2.29 -18.49 -11.82
CA TRP A 203 1.89 -18.00 -13.13
C TRP A 203 2.58 -18.76 -14.27
N LEU A 204 3.89 -19.02 -14.15
CA LEU A 204 4.65 -19.80 -15.13
C LEU A 204 4.15 -21.24 -15.23
N ILE A 205 3.87 -21.90 -14.09
CA ILE A 205 3.33 -23.26 -14.07
C ILE A 205 1.96 -23.32 -14.75
N ARG A 206 1.08 -22.36 -14.46
CA ARG A 206 -0.24 -22.30 -15.10
C ARG A 206 -0.14 -22.06 -16.60
N LEU A 207 0.75 -21.17 -17.05
CA LEU A 207 0.97 -20.93 -18.48
C LEU A 207 1.42 -22.22 -19.20
N HIS A 208 2.32 -23.01 -18.59
CA HIS A 208 2.74 -24.30 -19.14
C HIS A 208 1.58 -25.30 -19.22
N LEU A 209 0.74 -25.38 -18.19
CA LEU A 209 -0.44 -26.24 -18.20
C LEU A 209 -1.42 -25.85 -19.32
N TYR A 210 -1.70 -24.55 -19.52
CA TYR A 210 -2.57 -24.10 -20.61
C TYR A 210 -2.00 -24.40 -22.01
N THR A 211 -0.68 -24.41 -22.19
CA THR A 211 -0.06 -24.79 -23.47
C THR A 211 -0.03 -26.31 -23.70
N THR A 212 -0.11 -27.14 -22.66
CA THR A 212 -0.11 -28.61 -22.80
C THR A 212 -1.49 -29.22 -23.03
N PHE A 213 -2.58 -28.47 -22.81
CA PHE A 213 -3.96 -28.94 -23.04
C PHE A 213 -4.59 -28.42 -24.34
N THR A 214 -3.82 -27.71 -25.18
CA THR A 214 -4.25 -27.21 -26.50
C THR A 214 -3.59 -27.92 -27.68
N VAL A 215 -3.07 -29.14 -27.47
CA VAL A 215 -2.56 -30.02 -28.54
C VAL A 215 -3.38 -31.30 -28.59
#